data_AF-A0A1J8P581-F1
#
_entry.id   AF-A0A1J8P581-F1
#
_cell.length_a   1.000
_cell.length_b   1.000
_cell.length_c   1.000
_cell.angle_alpha   90.00
_cell.angle_beta   90.00
_cell.angle_gamma   90.00
#
_symmetry.space_group_name_H-M   'P 1'
#
loop_
_entity.id
_entity.type
_entity.pdbx_description
1 polymer ?
#
loop_
_entity_poly.entity_id
_entity_poly.type
_entity_poly.pdbx_seq_one_letter_code
_entity_poly.pdbx_strand_id
1 'polypeptide(L)'
;MKNLTTALTSLILTILLATTAMADPVSDCDKSAECVNLGLKYEIGKGVKQDYLKAAAFYRKGCGLNDSLGCANLGLLYLKG
;
A
#
# COMPACT_ATOMS: atom_id res chain seq x y z
N MET A 1 28.72 -19.77 -24.56
CA MET A 1 28.19 -18.38 -24.58
C MET A 1 26.67 -18.28 -24.47
N LYS A 2 25.88 -19.25 -24.97
CA LYS A 2 24.40 -19.23 -24.91
C LYS A 2 23.79 -19.30 -23.48
N ASN A 3 24.56 -19.76 -22.49
CA ASN A 3 24.05 -19.98 -21.13
C ASN A 3 24.00 -18.69 -20.28
N LEU A 4 24.88 -17.72 -20.58
CA LEU A 4 24.97 -16.48 -19.81
C LEU A 4 23.81 -15.54 -20.12
N THR A 5 23.41 -15.46 -21.39
CA THR A 5 22.26 -14.67 -21.84
C THR A 5 20.96 -15.19 -21.26
N THR A 6 20.75 -16.52 -21.23
CA THR A 6 19.53 -17.14 -20.67
C THR A 6 19.42 -16.94 -19.16
N ALA A 7 20.54 -16.99 -18.44
CA ALA A 7 20.57 -16.70 -17.01
C ALA A 7 20.24 -15.24 -16.71
N LEU A 8 20.77 -14.31 -17.51
CA LEU A 8 20.51 -12.87 -17.36
C LEU A 8 19.04 -12.52 -17.63
N THR A 9 18.44 -13.10 -18.69
CA THR A 9 17.02 -12.89 -19.00
C THR A 9 16.10 -13.47 -17.94
N SER A 10 16.45 -14.62 -17.35
CA SER A 10 15.67 -15.22 -16.26
C SER A 10 15.70 -14.37 -14.98
N LEU A 11 16.84 -13.74 -14.68
CA LEU A 11 16.98 -12.88 -13.49
C LEU A 11 16.20 -11.57 -13.63
N ILE A 12 16.20 -10.96 -14.83
CA ILE A 12 15.46 -9.73 -15.10
C ILE A 12 13.94 -9.98 -15.07
N LEU A 13 13.50 -11.12 -15.61
CA LEU A 13 12.07 -11.48 -15.62
C LEU A 13 11.52 -11.74 -14.21
N THR A 14 12.29 -12.36 -13.33
CA THR A 14 11.87 -12.59 -11.93
C THR A 14 11.84 -11.29 -11.12
N ILE A 15 12.79 -10.38 -11.33
CA ILE A 15 12.77 -9.05 -10.70
C ILE A 15 11.53 -8.24 -11.14
N LEU A 16 11.17 -8.29 -12.42
CA LEU A 16 10.00 -7.59 -12.95
C LEU A 16 8.69 -8.11 -12.32
N LEU A 17 8.52 -9.44 -12.25
CA LEU A 17 7.34 -10.07 -11.64
C LEU A 17 7.25 -9.83 -10.12
N ALA A 18 8.39 -9.72 -9.42
CA ALA A 18 8.41 -9.42 -7.99
C ALA A 18 7.94 -7.99 -7.66
N THR A 19 8.17 -7.02 -8.56
CA THR A 19 7.68 -5.64 -8.36
C THR A 19 6.17 -5.49 -8.54
N THR A 20 5.52 -6.38 -9.31
CA THR A 20 4.06 -6.37 -9.50
C THR A 20 3.28 -7.11 -8.41
N ALA A 21 3.95 -7.75 -7.45
CA ALA A 21 3.31 -8.52 -6.37
C ALA A 21 2.66 -7.65 -5.27
N MET A 22 2.76 -6.33 -5.36
CA MET A 22 1.87 -5.40 -4.67
C MET A 22 0.61 -5.17 -5.51
N ALA A 23 -0.20 -6.22 -5.68
CA ALA A 23 -1.63 -5.99 -5.81
C ALA A 23 -2.09 -5.45 -4.46
N ASP A 24 -1.99 -4.12 -4.30
CA ASP A 24 -2.35 -3.40 -3.09
C ASP A 24 -3.77 -3.81 -2.69
N PRO A 25 -4.01 -4.37 -1.48
CA PRO A 25 -5.35 -4.56 -0.94
C PRO A 25 -6.08 -3.23 -0.65
N VAL A 26 -5.58 -2.12 -1.21
CA VAL A 26 -6.05 -0.74 -1.13
C VAL A 26 -6.81 -0.35 -2.41
N SER A 27 -7.13 -1.31 -3.28
CA SER A 27 -7.96 -1.11 -4.48
C SER A 27 -9.36 -0.59 -4.18
N ASP A 28 -9.81 -0.65 -2.93
CA ASP A 28 -11.21 -0.44 -2.55
C ASP A 28 -11.63 1.02 -2.32
N CYS A 29 -10.86 2.01 -2.77
CA CYS A 29 -11.27 3.41 -2.62
C CYS A 29 -10.69 4.32 -3.70
N ASP A 30 -11.55 4.98 -4.47
CA ASP A 30 -11.15 6.01 -5.45
C ASP A 30 -11.40 7.44 -4.94
N LYS A 31 -12.16 7.57 -3.85
CA LYS A 31 -12.43 8.84 -3.17
C LYS A 31 -11.59 8.94 -1.90
N SER A 32 -11.03 10.10 -1.66
CA SER A 32 -10.09 10.30 -0.56
C SER A 32 -10.70 10.01 0.83
N ALA A 33 -11.93 10.50 1.08
CA ALA A 33 -12.64 10.28 2.33
C ALA A 33 -12.93 8.79 2.59
N GLU A 34 -13.19 8.02 1.53
CA GLU A 34 -13.36 6.57 1.64
C GLU A 34 -12.06 5.89 2.05
N CYS A 35 -10.94 6.26 1.43
CA CYS A 35 -9.63 5.77 1.82
C CYS A 35 -9.30 6.11 3.27
N VAL A 36 -9.57 7.34 3.71
CA VAL A 36 -9.37 7.74 5.11
C VAL A 36 -10.21 6.89 6.06
N ASN A 37 -11.47 6.63 5.71
CA ASN A 37 -12.36 5.80 6.55
C ASN A 37 -11.93 4.33 6.60
N LEU A 38 -11.47 3.77 5.50
CA LEU A 38 -10.91 2.41 5.47
C LEU A 38 -9.63 2.33 6.30
N GLY A 39 -8.74 3.33 6.16
CA GLY A 39 -7.55 3.45 6.99
C GLY A 39 -7.88 3.45 8.48
N LEU A 40 -8.87 4.25 8.89
CA LEU A 40 -9.33 4.30 10.27
C LEU A 40 -9.91 2.97 10.76
N LYS A 41 -10.71 2.28 9.93
CA LYS A 41 -11.24 0.96 10.30
C LYS A 41 -10.13 -0.04 10.60
N TYR A 42 -9.07 -0.07 9.80
CA TYR A 42 -7.92 -0.93 10.03
C TYR A 42 -7.03 -0.45 11.19
N GLU A 43 -6.90 0.87 11.41
CA GLU A 43 -6.17 1.43 12.55
C GLU A 43 -6.82 1.04 13.89
N ILE A 44 -8.15 1.06 13.99
CA ILE A 44 -8.87 0.78 15.23
C ILE A 44 -9.44 -0.65 15.32
N GLY A 45 -9.37 -1.43 14.24
CA GLY A 45 -9.97 -2.77 14.16
C GLY A 45 -11.50 -2.79 14.18
N LYS A 46 -12.17 -1.78 13.59
CA LYS A 46 -13.65 -1.72 13.59
C LYS A 46 -14.24 -2.62 12.51
N GLY A 47 -14.75 -3.77 12.93
CA GLY A 47 -15.36 -4.76 12.03
C GLY A 47 -14.35 -5.52 11.16
N VAL A 48 -13.05 -5.31 11.40
CA VAL A 48 -11.92 -5.98 10.77
C VAL A 48 -10.83 -6.21 11.82
N LYS A 49 -9.90 -7.13 11.57
CA LYS A 49 -8.71 -7.24 12.41
C LYS A 49 -7.88 -5.95 12.29
N GLN A 50 -7.42 -5.42 13.42
CA GLN A 50 -6.52 -4.27 13.44
C GLN A 50 -5.25 -4.59 12.65
N ASP A 51 -4.87 -3.66 11.76
CA ASP A 51 -3.73 -3.81 10.86
C ASP A 51 -3.19 -2.43 10.48
N TYR A 52 -2.10 -2.03 11.15
CA TYR A 52 -1.49 -0.72 10.92
C TYR A 52 -0.83 -0.59 9.54
N LEU A 53 -0.35 -1.68 8.94
CA LEU A 53 0.23 -1.64 7.60
C LEU A 53 -0.84 -1.36 6.55
N LYS A 54 -2.01 -2.00 6.67
CA LYS A 54 -3.16 -1.67 5.84
C LYS A 54 -3.65 -0.25 6.09
N ALA A 55 -3.73 0.19 7.34
CA ALA A 55 -4.13 1.56 7.67
C ALA A 55 -3.22 2.60 7.00
N ALA A 56 -1.90 2.42 7.09
CA ALA A 56 -0.90 3.28 6.44
C ALA A 56 -1.10 3.31 4.91
N ALA A 57 -1.36 2.16 4.30
CA ALA A 57 -1.55 2.08 2.85
C ALA A 57 -2.80 2.84 2.38
N PHE A 58 -3.91 2.74 3.11
CA PHE A 58 -5.13 3.52 2.85
C PHE A 58 -4.93 5.02 3.06
N TYR A 59 -4.29 5.43 4.17
CA TYR A 59 -3.99 6.83 4.42
C TYR A 59 -3.05 7.43 3.37
N ARG A 60 -2.05 6.67 2.91
CA ARG A 60 -1.16 7.06 1.81
C ARG A 60 -1.94 7.27 0.51
N LYS A 61 -2.90 6.39 0.19
CA LYS A 61 -3.75 6.57 -0.99
C LYS A 61 -4.64 7.81 -0.86
N GLY A 62 -5.27 8.02 0.29
CA GLY A 62 -6.06 9.23 0.57
C GLY A 62 -5.23 10.51 0.45
N CYS A 63 -3.99 10.49 0.97
CA CYS A 63 -3.03 11.59 0.81
C CYS A 63 -2.70 11.86 -0.66
N GLY A 64 -2.47 10.80 -1.46
CA GLY A 64 -2.25 10.91 -2.91
C GLY A 64 -3.44 11.47 -3.70
N LEU A 65 -4.64 11.43 -3.14
CA LEU A 65 -5.87 12.06 -3.67
C LEU A 65 -6.06 13.50 -3.16
N ASN A 66 -5.01 14.13 -2.63
CA ASN A 66 -4.99 15.50 -2.07
C ASN A 66 -5.86 15.72 -0.83
N ASP A 67 -6.12 14.68 -0.05
CA ASP A 67 -6.84 14.81 1.22
C ASP A 67 -5.86 14.97 2.38
N SER A 68 -5.90 16.15 2.98
CA SER A 68 -5.07 16.51 4.12
C SER A 68 -5.25 15.57 5.31
N LEU A 69 -6.44 14.98 5.51
CA LEU A 69 -6.67 14.02 6.58
C LEU A 69 -5.95 12.70 6.31
N GLY A 70 -5.90 12.27 5.05
CA GLY A 70 -5.10 11.11 4.65
C GLY A 70 -3.63 11.30 5.00
N CYS A 71 -3.05 12.45 4.64
CA CYS A 71 -1.66 12.76 4.95
C CYS A 71 -1.43 12.90 6.48
N ALA A 72 -2.32 13.60 7.18
CA ALA A 72 -2.21 13.81 8.63
C ALA A 72 -2.29 12.49 9.39
N ASN A 73 -3.25 11.63 9.06
CA ASN A 73 -3.40 10.33 9.72
C ASN A 73 -2.23 9.39 9.40
N LEU A 74 -1.68 9.43 8.18
CA LEU A 74 -0.45 8.70 7.86
C LEU A 74 0.72 9.16 8.75
N GLY A 75 0.90 10.48 8.90
CA GLY A 75 1.93 11.05 9.77
C GLY A 75 1.72 10.66 11.23
N LEU A 76 0.49 10.78 11.75
CA LEU A 76 0.16 10.36 13.11
C LEU A 76 0.42 8.87 13.33
N LEU A 77 0.10 8.03 12.35
CA LEU A 77 0.34 6.60 12.42
C LEU A 77 1.83 6.27 12.55
N TYR A 78 2.69 6.98 11.80
CA TYR A 78 4.15 6.83 11.93
C TYR A 78 4.71 7.41 13.23
N LEU A 79 4.11 8.46 13.79
CA LEU A 79 4.54 9.00 15.09
C LEU A 79 4.14 8.12 16.28
N LYS A 80 3.05 7.38 16.16
CA LYS A 80 2.57 6.43 17.18
C LYS A 80 3.30 5.07 17.12
N GLY A 81 4.01 4.79 16.03
CA GLY A 81 4.65 3.50 15.71
C GLY A 81 5.97 3.28 16.42
#